data_AF-A0AA38C6S5-F1
#
_entry.id   AF-A0AA38C6S5-F1
#
_cell.length_a   1.000
_cell.length_b   1.000
_cell.length_c   1.000
_cell.angle_alpha   90.00
_cell.angle_beta   90.00
_cell.angle_gamma   90.00
#
_symmetry.space_group_name_H-M   'P 1'
#
loop_
_entity.id
_entity.type
_entity.pdbx_description
1 polymer ?
#
loop_
_entity_poly.entity_id
_entity_poly.type
_entity_poly.pdbx_seq_one_letter_code
_entity_poly.pdbx_strand_id
1 'polypeptide(L)'
;YAMGGNISVKGDVYSYGILLLELLTGRRPTNDMFVEGINIQKWVGMNFPNNIREVVDNNLLRDASELELSIILPCLTQLMWMGLICTRELSQQCPDMTEVVERLDIIRDKFFHTHRAFQLPIDISPLIVEKK
;
A
#
# COMPACT_ATOMS: atom_id res chain seq x y z
N TYR A 1 -8.27 16.90 -4.55
CA TYR A 1 -7.57 17.57 -3.42
C TYR A 1 -6.31 18.31 -3.87
N ALA A 2 -6.43 19.13 -4.94
CA ALA A 2 -5.42 20.12 -5.32
C ALA A 2 -6.11 21.44 -5.68
N MET A 3 -7.10 21.82 -4.89
CA MET A 3 -7.71 23.15 -4.91
C MET A 3 -7.98 23.56 -3.47
N GLY A 4 -7.02 24.30 -2.88
CA GLY A 4 -7.26 25.16 -1.71
C GLY A 4 -7.31 24.54 -0.31
N GLY A 5 -6.72 23.36 -0.05
CA GLY A 5 -6.85 22.68 1.25
C GLY A 5 -5.75 23.02 2.26
N ASN A 6 -6.14 23.42 3.48
CA ASN A 6 -5.24 23.57 4.63
C ASN A 6 -4.37 22.31 4.83
N ILE A 7 -3.07 22.51 5.09
CA ILE A 7 -2.17 21.45 5.54
C ILE A 7 -2.81 20.79 6.76
N SER A 8 -3.06 19.49 6.68
CA SER A 8 -3.65 18.75 7.79
C SER A 8 -3.04 17.35 7.88
N VAL A 9 -2.77 16.92 9.10
CA VAL A 9 -2.24 15.58 9.40
C VAL A 9 -3.12 14.49 8.78
N LYS A 10 -4.45 14.69 8.74
CA LYS A 10 -5.38 13.74 8.11
C LYS A 10 -5.30 13.74 6.58
N GLY A 11 -4.98 14.88 5.96
CA GLY A 11 -4.66 14.95 4.54
C GLY A 11 -3.38 14.18 4.19
N ASP A 12 -2.36 14.23 5.06
CA ASP A 12 -1.12 13.46 4.89
C ASP A 12 -1.37 11.95 4.99
N VAL A 13 -2.16 11.50 5.98
CA VAL A 13 -2.55 10.09 6.12
C VAL A 13 -3.34 9.62 4.89
N TYR A 14 -4.30 10.42 4.41
CA TYR A 14 -5.05 10.09 3.20
C TYR A 14 -4.13 9.94 1.99
N SER A 15 -3.23 10.90 1.80
CA SER A 15 -2.29 10.91 0.68
C SER A 15 -1.33 9.71 0.76
N TYR A 16 -0.84 9.38 1.96
CA TYR A 16 -0.08 8.16 2.21
C TYR A 16 -0.87 6.90 1.80
N GLY A 17 -2.14 6.82 2.18
CA GLY A 17 -3.01 5.71 1.80
C GLY A 17 -3.15 5.56 0.28
N ILE A 18 -3.32 6.67 -0.44
CA ILE A 18 -3.37 6.67 -1.92
C ILE A 18 -2.06 6.17 -2.51
N LEU A 19 -0.91 6.65 -2.01
CA LEU A 19 0.41 6.19 -2.46
C LEU A 19 0.63 4.71 -2.20
N LEU A 20 0.22 4.21 -1.02
CA LEU A 20 0.32 2.79 -0.68
C LEU A 20 -0.53 1.94 -1.64
N LEU A 21 -1.76 2.35 -1.94
CA LEU A 21 -2.61 1.64 -2.91
C LEU A 21 -2.04 1.71 -4.33
N GLU A 22 -1.50 2.86 -4.76
CA GLU A 22 -0.82 3.01 -6.06
C GLU A 22 0.36 2.04 -6.17
N LEU A 23 1.19 1.96 -5.14
CA LEU A 23 2.39 1.13 -5.11
C LEU A 23 2.07 -0.37 -5.10
N LEU A 24 1.02 -0.78 -4.38
CA LEU A 24 0.60 -2.19 -4.33
C LEU A 24 -0.13 -2.66 -5.59
N THR A 25 -0.85 -1.75 -6.27
CA THR A 25 -1.64 -2.10 -7.46
C THR A 25 -0.90 -1.83 -8.78
N GLY A 26 0.18 -1.04 -8.74
CA GLY A 26 0.88 -0.56 -9.94
C GLY A 26 0.06 0.42 -10.77
N ARG A 27 -1.04 0.97 -10.21
CA ARG A 27 -2.00 1.82 -10.92
C ARG A 27 -1.95 3.24 -10.37
N ARG A 28 -1.70 4.21 -11.25
CA ARG A 28 -1.77 5.62 -10.91
C ARG A 28 -3.19 6.00 -10.46
N PRO A 29 -3.37 6.86 -9.44
CA PRO A 29 -4.70 7.34 -9.02
C PRO A 29 -5.49 8.05 -10.15
N THR A 30 -4.79 8.50 -11.19
CA THR A 30 -5.32 9.15 -12.39
C THR A 30 -5.37 8.22 -13.61
N ASN A 31 -5.27 6.90 -13.42
CA ASN A 31 -5.33 5.94 -14.52
C ASN A 31 -6.69 6.05 -15.24
N ASP A 32 -6.68 5.98 -16.58
CA ASP A 32 -7.87 6.13 -17.42
C ASP A 32 -8.97 5.11 -17.13
N MET A 33 -8.66 3.99 -16.45
CA MET A 33 -9.68 3.04 -15.99
C MET A 33 -10.60 3.60 -14.88
N PHE A 34 -10.18 4.66 -14.19
CA PHE A 34 -10.90 5.30 -13.09
C PHE A 34 -11.87 6.36 -13.63
N VAL A 35 -12.91 5.88 -14.31
CA VAL A 35 -13.99 6.69 -14.88
C VAL A 35 -15.20 6.75 -13.96
N GLU A 36 -16.14 7.66 -14.26
CA GLU A 36 -17.46 7.71 -13.62
C GLU A 36 -17.44 7.82 -12.08
N GLY A 37 -16.42 8.48 -11.53
CA GLY A 37 -16.28 8.67 -10.08
C GLY A 37 -15.79 7.44 -9.31
N ILE A 38 -15.36 6.40 -10.01
CA ILE A 38 -14.53 5.32 -9.45
C ILE A 38 -13.12 5.89 -9.29
N ASN A 39 -12.59 5.84 -8.07
CA ASN A 39 -11.18 6.14 -7.79
C ASN A 39 -10.48 4.86 -7.33
N ILE A 40 -9.16 4.92 -7.16
CA ILE A 40 -8.35 3.77 -6.74
C ILE A 40 -8.86 3.12 -5.44
N GLN A 41 -9.31 3.91 -4.46
CA GLN A 41 -9.84 3.41 -3.20
C GLN A 41 -11.13 2.59 -3.41
N LYS A 42 -12.07 3.09 -4.21
CA LYS A 42 -13.32 2.37 -4.53
C LYS A 42 -13.04 1.12 -5.33
N TRP A 43 -12.17 1.21 -6.34
CA TRP A 43 -11.82 0.07 -7.18
C TRP A 43 -11.18 -1.06 -6.37
N VAL A 44 -10.21 -0.74 -5.51
CA VAL A 44 -9.62 -1.73 -4.59
C VAL A 44 -10.71 -2.31 -3.68
N GLY A 45 -11.53 -1.47 -3.04
CA GLY A 45 -12.59 -1.91 -2.13
C GLY A 45 -13.66 -2.82 -2.76
N MET A 46 -13.84 -2.77 -4.08
CA MET A 46 -14.77 -3.64 -4.82
C MET A 46 -14.17 -5.02 -5.15
N ASN A 47 -12.84 -5.11 -5.29
CA ASN A 47 -12.16 -6.32 -5.78
C ASN A 47 -11.40 -7.07 -4.68
N PHE A 48 -11.12 -6.41 -3.55
CA PHE A 48 -10.40 -6.94 -2.40
C PHE A 48 -11.37 -7.27 -1.24
N PRO A 49 -11.17 -8.35 -0.46
CA PRO A 49 -10.00 -9.24 -0.43
C PRO A 49 -10.03 -10.46 -1.35
N ASN A 50 -11.18 -10.77 -1.95
CA ASN A 50 -11.37 -12.06 -2.64
C ASN A 50 -10.48 -12.22 -3.88
N ASN A 51 -10.15 -11.13 -4.58
CA ASN A 51 -9.37 -11.16 -5.82
C ASN A 51 -7.99 -10.50 -5.67
N ILE A 52 -7.30 -10.69 -4.53
CA ILE A 52 -6.01 -10.03 -4.24
C ILE A 52 -4.98 -10.19 -5.37
N ARG A 53 -4.91 -11.36 -6.02
CA ARG A 53 -3.99 -11.62 -7.14
C ARG A 53 -4.28 -10.76 -8.38
N GLU A 54 -5.51 -10.31 -8.57
CA GLU A 54 -5.92 -9.45 -9.69
C GLU A 54 -5.77 -7.96 -9.35
N VAL A 55 -5.78 -7.64 -8.06
CA VAL A 55 -5.65 -6.28 -7.54
C VAL A 55 -4.19 -5.84 -7.45
N VAL A 56 -3.31 -6.74 -6.99
CA VAL A 56 -1.88 -6.48 -6.81
C VAL A 56 -1.17 -6.34 -8.17
N ASP A 57 -0.15 -5.48 -8.23
CA ASP A 57 0.71 -5.38 -9.41
C ASP A 57 1.34 -6.73 -9.74
N ASN A 58 1.10 -7.22 -10.95
CA ASN A 58 1.68 -8.46 -11.46
C ASN A 58 3.21 -8.46 -11.39
N ASN A 59 3.88 -7.30 -11.44
CA ASN A 59 5.32 -7.20 -11.26
C ASN A 59 5.79 -7.64 -9.87
N LEU A 60 4.94 -7.49 -8.83
CA LEU A 60 5.22 -7.98 -7.48
C LEU A 60 5.09 -9.51 -7.37
N LEU A 61 4.42 -10.15 -8.33
CA LEU A 61 4.11 -11.58 -8.32
C LEU A 61 4.90 -12.37 -9.38
N ARG A 62 5.47 -11.69 -10.37
CA ARG A 62 5.96 -12.26 -11.64
C ARG A 62 6.97 -13.40 -11.46
N ASP A 63 7.89 -13.25 -10.52
CA ASP A 63 9.01 -14.17 -10.33
C ASP A 63 8.87 -15.03 -9.06
N ALA A 64 7.73 -14.93 -8.35
CA ALA A 64 7.46 -15.69 -7.14
C ALA A 64 6.88 -17.07 -7.47
N SER A 65 7.46 -18.13 -6.90
CA SER A 65 6.87 -19.47 -6.92
C SER A 65 5.57 -19.53 -6.12
N GLU A 66 4.72 -20.54 -6.34
CA GLU A 66 3.46 -20.71 -5.57
C GLU A 66 3.69 -20.80 -4.05
N LEU A 67 4.82 -21.37 -3.63
CA LEU A 67 5.21 -21.39 -2.22
C LEU A 67 5.50 -19.97 -1.70
N GLU A 68 6.24 -19.16 -2.45
CA GLU A 68 6.52 -17.77 -2.09
C GLU A 68 5.25 -16.91 -2.15
N LEU A 69 4.35 -17.16 -3.10
CA LEU A 69 3.05 -16.47 -3.17
C LEU A 69 2.19 -16.78 -1.94
N SER A 70 2.21 -18.02 -1.44
CA SER A 70 1.50 -18.38 -0.19
C SER A 70 2.00 -17.60 1.04
N ILE A 71 3.23 -17.10 0.97
CA ILE A 71 3.91 -16.32 2.00
C ILE A 71 3.66 -14.80 1.82
N ILE A 72 3.77 -14.32 0.58
CA ILE A 72 3.73 -12.89 0.25
C ILE A 72 2.29 -12.35 0.24
N LEU A 73 1.32 -13.11 -0.30
CA LEU A 73 -0.06 -12.62 -0.45
C LEU A 73 -0.74 -12.24 0.89
N PRO A 74 -0.55 -12.97 2.01
CA PRO A 74 -1.04 -12.53 3.32
C PRO A 74 -0.44 -11.20 3.80
N CYS A 75 0.83 -10.92 3.46
CA CYS A 75 1.47 -9.65 3.77
C CYS A 75 0.87 -8.51 2.93
N LEU A 76 0.77 -8.71 1.62
CA LEU A 76 0.15 -7.76 0.71
C LEU A 76 -1.31 -7.48 1.06
N THR A 77 -2.04 -8.50 1.52
CA THR A 77 -3.42 -8.35 2.03
C THR A 77 -3.48 -7.39 3.21
N GLN A 78 -2.56 -7.51 4.18
CA GLN A 78 -2.52 -6.59 5.33
C GLN A 78 -2.16 -5.17 4.90
N LEU A 79 -1.20 -5.00 3.99
CA LEU A 79 -0.83 -3.69 3.44
C LEU A 79 -1.98 -3.06 2.65
N MET A 80 -2.76 -3.86 1.91
CA MET A 80 -3.93 -3.40 1.19
C MET A 80 -5.02 -2.89 2.14
N TRP A 81 -5.28 -3.61 3.24
CA TRP A 81 -6.16 -3.12 4.31
C TRP A 81 -5.66 -1.81 4.90
N MET A 82 -4.36 -1.65 5.12
CA MET A 82 -3.77 -0.39 5.61
C MET A 82 -4.01 0.76 4.65
N GLY A 83 -3.81 0.56 3.33
CA GLY A 83 -4.10 1.57 2.31
C GLY A 83 -5.59 1.96 2.29
N LEU A 84 -6.49 0.98 2.37
CA LEU A 84 -7.93 1.24 2.43
C LEU A 84 -8.35 1.98 3.69
N ILE A 85 -7.76 1.69 4.85
CA ILE A 85 -8.05 2.38 6.12
C ILE A 85 -7.58 3.83 6.06
N CYS A 86 -6.38 4.08 5.54
CA CYS A 86 -5.80 5.42 5.43
C CYS A 86 -6.59 6.32 4.46
N THR A 87 -7.23 5.72 3.44
CA THR A 87 -8.02 6.43 2.41
C THR A 87 -9.51 6.59 2.75
N ARG A 88 -9.97 6.15 3.93
CA ARG A 88 -11.35 6.43 4.36
C ARG A 88 -11.52 7.93 4.54
N GLU A 89 -12.51 8.52 3.87
CA GLU A 89 -12.80 9.96 3.92
C GLU A 89 -12.94 10.44 5.37
N LEU A 90 -11.88 11.09 5.88
CA LEU A 90 -11.79 11.93 7.08
C LEU A 90 -12.71 11.54 8.25
N SER A 91 -12.93 10.25 8.47
CA SER A 91 -13.74 9.74 9.56
C SER A 91 -12.87 9.64 10.80
N GLN A 92 -13.49 9.74 11.99
CA GLN A 92 -12.82 9.58 13.29
C GLN A 92 -12.09 8.22 13.45
N GLN A 93 -12.24 7.30 12.49
CA GLN A 93 -11.63 5.97 12.47
C GLN A 93 -10.36 5.89 11.61
N CYS A 94 -9.99 6.97 10.90
CA CYS A 94 -8.72 7.04 10.19
C CYS A 94 -7.59 7.18 11.22
N PRO A 95 -6.55 6.33 11.19
CA PRO A 95 -5.43 6.40 12.12
C PRO A 95 -4.67 7.73 11.99
N ASP A 96 -3.81 8.04 12.96
CA ASP A 96 -2.73 9.01 12.73
C ASP A 96 -1.48 8.32 12.16
N MET A 97 -0.49 9.10 11.75
CA MET A 97 0.73 8.53 11.16
C MET A 97 1.53 7.67 12.14
N THR A 98 1.47 7.95 13.45
CA THR A 98 2.14 7.14 14.47
C THR A 98 1.54 5.74 14.49
N GLU A 99 0.21 5.65 14.56
CA GLU A 99 -0.51 4.38 14.53
C GLU A 99 -0.30 3.63 13.20
N VAL A 100 -0.21 4.35 12.07
CA VAL A 100 0.13 3.74 10.77
C VAL A 100 1.50 3.07 10.83
N VAL A 101 2.53 3.78 11.32
CA VAL A 101 3.89 3.24 11.43
C VAL A 101 3.94 2.04 12.36
N GLU A 102 3.31 2.12 13.54
CA GLU A 102 3.26 0.99 14.49
C GLU A 102 2.63 -0.26 13.87
N ARG A 103 1.53 -0.09 13.12
CA ARG A 103 0.87 -1.22 12.44
C ARG A 103 1.75 -1.80 11.33
N LEU A 104 2.45 -0.96 10.57
CA LEU A 104 3.37 -1.41 9.53
C LEU A 104 4.59 -2.13 10.11
N ASP A 105 5.14 -1.65 11.23
CA ASP A 105 6.21 -2.34 11.96
C ASP A 105 5.77 -3.74 12.40
N ILE A 106 4.55 -3.87 12.94
CA ILE A 106 3.99 -5.18 13.30
C ILE A 106 3.87 -6.09 12.06
N ILE A 107 3.39 -5.58 10.92
CA ILE A 107 3.27 -6.36 9.68
C ILE A 107 4.65 -6.81 9.20
N ARG A 108 5.61 -5.88 9.15
CA ARG A 108 7.00 -6.12 8.75
C ARG A 108 7.65 -7.19 9.64
N ASP A 109 7.54 -7.03 10.95
CA ASP A 109 8.19 -7.91 11.91
C ASP A 109 7.57 -9.31 11.84
N LYS A 110 6.23 -9.42 11.77
CA LYS A 110 5.56 -10.71 11.57
C LYS A 110 6.02 -11.41 10.28
N PHE A 111 6.17 -10.66 9.19
CA PHE A 111 6.62 -11.21 7.92
C PHE A 111 8.06 -11.74 8.02
N PHE A 112 9.02 -10.93 8.48
CA PHE A 112 10.42 -11.37 8.55
C PHE A 112 10.71 -12.37 9.67
N HIS A 113 9.98 -12.33 10.80
CA HIS A 113 10.08 -13.35 11.83
C HIS A 113 9.66 -14.72 11.32
N THR A 114 8.59 -14.78 10.52
CA THR A 114 8.06 -16.03 9.96
C THR A 114 8.86 -16.47 8.73
N HIS A 115 9.45 -15.53 7.99
CA HIS A 115 10.07 -15.77 6.68
C HIS A 115 11.48 -15.15 6.59
N ARG A 116 12.41 -15.62 7.43
CA ARG A 116 13.81 -15.11 7.48
C ARG A 116 14.55 -15.15 6.14
N ALA A 117 14.17 -16.05 5.23
CA ALA A 117 14.77 -16.13 3.89
C ALA A 117 14.57 -14.85 3.05
N PHE A 118 13.53 -14.06 3.35
CA PHE A 118 13.27 -12.78 2.68
C PHE A 118 13.98 -11.59 3.35
N GLN A 119 14.69 -11.81 4.45
CA GLN A 119 15.45 -10.78 5.18
C GLN A 119 16.77 -10.49 4.45
N LEU A 120 16.69 -10.05 3.19
CA LEU A 120 17.84 -9.46 2.52
C LEU A 120 18.04 -8.03 3.07
N PRO A 121 19.29 -7.58 3.26
CA PRO A 121 19.53 -6.18 3.58
C PRO A 121 18.95 -5.32 2.46
N ILE A 122 18.04 -4.39 2.82
CA ILE A 122 17.60 -3.34 1.91
C ILE A 122 18.85 -2.50 1.64
N ASP A 123 19.48 -2.68 0.48
CA ASP A 123 20.60 -1.84 0.07
C ASP A 123 20.04 -0.48 -0.35
N ILE A 124 20.01 0.46 0.60
CA ILE A 124 19.55 1.84 0.41
C ILE A 124 20.65 2.73 -0.20
N SER A 125 21.85 2.19 -0.40
CA SER A 125 23.00 2.91 -0.97
C SER A 125 22.70 3.63 -2.30
N PRO A 126 21.82 3.14 -3.20
CA PRO A 126 21.53 3.83 -4.45
C PRO A 126 20.76 5.15 -4.28
N LEU A 127 20.02 5.36 -3.18
CA LEU A 127 19.19 6.57 -3.01
C LEU A 127 20.00 7.82 -2.61
N ILE A 128 21.29 7.69 -2.30
CA ILE A 128 22.16 8.82 -1.92
C ILE A 128 22.94 9.38 -3.13
N VAL A 129 23.02 8.65 -4.26
CA VAL A 129 23.96 8.99 -5.35
C VAL A 129 23.41 10.02 -6.34
N GLU A 130 22.09 10.29 -6.40
CA GLU A 130 21.52 11.27 -7.36
C GLU A 130 21.54 12.74 -6.90
N LYS A 131 22.24 13.09 -5.82
CA LYS A 131 22.52 14.51 -5.50
C LYS A 131 24.01 14.81 -5.54
N LYS A 132 24.59 14.86 -6.74
CA LYS A 132 25.82 15.62 -6.98
C LYS A 132 25.83 16.28 -8.34
#